data_AF-W4V3P6-F1
#
_entry.id   AF-W4V3P6-F1
#
_cell.length_a   1.000
_cell.length_b   1.000
_cell.length_c   1.000
_cell.angle_alpha   90.00
_cell.angle_beta   90.00
_cell.angle_gamma   90.00
#
_symmetry.space_group_name_H-M   'P 1'
#
loop_
_entity.id
_entity.type
_entity.pdbx_description
1 polymer ?
#
loop_
_entity_poly.entity_id
_entity_poly.type
_entity_poly.pdbx_seq_one_letter_code
_entity_poly.pdbx_strand_id
1 'polypeptide(L)'
;MCFSFLKCGFLCTKCGEKDKGALRISEGAAKALNYIVHSKMNALFSFEVSGNVLEELGRVSQRYMRDRLEKNYNKLDFIKTLTV
;
A
#
# COMPACT_ATOMS: atom_id res chain seq x y z
N MET A 1 -11.46 -6.11 4.31
CA MET A 1 -10.24 -6.83 3.91
C MET A 1 -9.05 -6.19 4.61
N CYS A 2 -7.97 -6.94 4.86
CA CYS A 2 -6.75 -6.41 5.48
C CYS A 2 -5.53 -6.76 4.62
N PHE A 3 -4.49 -5.93 4.68
CA PHE A 3 -3.16 -6.26 4.18
C PHE A 3 -2.25 -6.66 5.34
N SER A 4 -1.72 -7.87 5.29
CA SER A 4 -0.75 -8.39 6.26
C SER A 4 0.66 -8.11 5.79
N PHE A 5 1.40 -7.34 6.58
CA PHE A 5 2.83 -7.11 6.34
C PHE A 5 3.65 -8.37 6.65
N LEU A 6 3.19 -9.19 7.61
CA LEU A 6 3.82 -10.46 7.97
C LEU A 6 3.73 -11.47 6.82
N LYS A 7 2.55 -11.60 6.20
CA LYS A 7 2.29 -12.54 5.08
C LYS A 7 2.52 -11.93 3.70
N CYS A 8 2.85 -10.64 3.61
CA CYS A 8 3.01 -9.89 2.36
C CYS A 8 1.81 -10.02 1.41
N GLY A 9 0.59 -9.94 1.95
CA GLY A 9 -0.60 -10.19 1.13
C GLY A 9 -1.91 -9.90 1.85
N PHE A 10 -3.02 -10.20 1.16
CA PHE A 10 -4.36 -9.92 1.66
C PHE A 10 -4.86 -11.00 2.62
N LEU A 11 -5.56 -10.55 3.65
CA LEU A 11 -6.31 -11.38 4.59
C LEU A 11 -7.78 -10.98 4.56
N CYS A 12 -8.67 -11.97 4.71
CA CYS A 12 -10.06 -11.69 5.03
C CYS A 12 -10.18 -11.05 6.41
N THR A 13 -11.31 -10.41 6.71
CA THR A 13 -11.51 -9.67 7.97
C THR A 13 -11.26 -10.56 9.20
N LYS A 14 -11.75 -11.81 9.19
CA LYS A 14 -11.56 -12.79 10.28
C LYS A 14 -10.09 -13.20 10.47
N CYS A 15 -9.34 -13.36 9.38
CA CYS A 15 -7.92 -13.66 9.44
C CYS A 15 -7.09 -12.45 9.91
N GLY A 16 -7.50 -11.25 9.51
CA GLY A 16 -6.87 -10.00 9.95
C GLY A 16 -6.97 -9.75 11.45
N GLU A 17 -8.02 -10.22 12.12
CA GLU A 17 -8.15 -10.10 13.58
C GLU A 17 -7.08 -10.87 14.36
N LYS A 18 -6.51 -11.92 13.76
CA LYS A 18 -5.41 -12.71 14.34
C LYS A 18 -4.04 -12.09 14.09
N ASP A 19 -3.93 -11.19 13.12
CA ASP A 19 -2.71 -10.48 12.78
C ASP A 19 -2.81 -9.02 13.25
N LYS A 20 -2.31 -8.77 14.47
CA LYS A 20 -2.31 -7.43 15.08
C LYS A 20 -1.58 -6.38 14.24
N GLY A 21 -0.69 -6.81 13.34
CA GLY A 21 0.06 -5.93 12.45
C GLY A 21 -0.66 -5.67 11.13
N ALA A 22 -1.76 -6.36 10.81
CA ALA A 22 -2.47 -6.17 9.55
C ALA A 22 -3.18 -4.82 9.48
N LEU A 23 -3.12 -4.17 8.33
CA LEU A 23 -3.80 -2.89 8.08
C LEU A 23 -5.12 -3.15 7.35
N ARG A 24 -6.23 -2.64 7.88
CA ARG A 24 -7.50 -2.63 7.14
C ARG A 24 -7.39 -1.69 5.94
N ILE A 25 -7.85 -2.16 4.79
CA ILE A 25 -7.91 -1.39 3.55
C ILE A 25 -9.27 -1.56 2.88
N SER A 26 -9.69 -0.56 2.12
CA SER A 26 -10.88 -0.65 1.27
C SER A 26 -10.71 -1.70 0.16
N GLU A 27 -11.84 -2.17 -0.39
CA GLU A 27 -11.81 -3.04 -1.58
C GLU A 27 -11.19 -2.34 -2.80
N GLY A 28 -11.39 -1.02 -2.92
CA GLY A 28 -10.78 -0.21 -3.98
C GLY A 28 -9.26 -0.24 -3.89
N ALA A 29 -8.69 -0.03 -2.69
CA ALA A 29 -7.25 -0.15 -2.46
C ALA A 29 -6.73 -1.56 -2.71
N ALA A 30 -7.46 -2.60 -2.30
CA ALA A 30 -7.06 -3.98 -2.57
C ALA A 30 -7.01 -4.27 -4.09
N LYS A 31 -8.02 -3.84 -4.85
CA LYS A 31 -8.06 -3.98 -6.31
C LYS A 31 -6.94 -3.20 -6.99
N ALA A 32 -6.72 -1.95 -6.58
CA ALA A 32 -5.67 -1.10 -7.13
C ALA A 32 -4.27 -1.70 -6.86
N LEU A 33 -4.01 -2.14 -5.63
CA LEU A 33 -2.74 -2.79 -5.27
C LEU A 33 -2.54 -4.08 -6.09
N ASN A 34 -3.59 -4.91 -6.22
CA ASN A 34 -3.54 -6.11 -7.03
C ASN A 34 -3.25 -5.80 -8.50
N TYR A 35 -3.88 -4.76 -9.05
CA TYR A 35 -3.60 -4.30 -10.42
C TYR A 35 -2.15 -3.86 -10.57
N ILE A 36 -1.65 -2.99 -9.69
CA ILE A 36 -0.26 -2.48 -9.74
C ILE A 36 0.77 -3.62 -9.75
N VAL A 37 0.59 -4.63 -8.91
CA VAL A 37 1.54 -5.76 -8.79
C VAL A 37 1.56 -6.65 -10.04
N HIS A 38 0.43 -6.80 -10.74
CA HIS A 38 0.30 -7.71 -11.88
C HIS A 38 0.34 -7.01 -13.24
N SER A 39 0.24 -5.68 -13.25
CA SER A 39 0.26 -4.88 -14.47
C SER A 39 1.66 -4.75 -15.05
N LYS A 40 1.73 -4.68 -16.37
CA LYS A 40 2.96 -4.28 -17.07
C LYS A 40 3.26 -2.82 -16.76
N MET A 41 4.54 -2.45 -16.78
CA MET A 41 5.02 -1.10 -16.45
C MET A 41 4.29 0.01 -17.22
N ASN A 42 3.98 -0.22 -18.50
CA ASN A 42 3.28 0.74 -19.36
C ASN A 42 1.80 0.98 -19.00
N ALA A 43 1.18 0.10 -18.20
CA ALA A 43 -0.21 0.20 -17.78
C ALA A 43 -0.37 0.79 -16.36
N LEU A 44 0.73 1.04 -15.64
CA LEU A 44 0.65 1.53 -14.26
C LEU A 44 0.01 2.91 -14.13
N PHE A 45 0.01 3.71 -15.20
CA PHE A 45 -0.59 5.04 -15.24
C PHE A 45 -1.91 5.07 -16.03
N SER A 46 -2.48 3.91 -16.39
CA SER A 46 -3.72 3.84 -17.19
C SER A 46 -5.00 3.77 -16.34
N PHE A 47 -4.94 4.10 -15.05
CA PHE A 47 -6.09 4.13 -14.17
C PHE A 47 -5.97 5.23 -13.13
N GLU A 48 -7.10 5.72 -12.66
CA GLU A 48 -7.20 6.69 -11.57
C GLU A 48 -7.85 6.05 -10.35
N VAL A 49 -7.52 6.58 -9.18
CA VAL A 49 -8.12 6.17 -7.90
C VAL A 49 -8.56 7.40 -7.14
N SER A 50 -9.55 7.23 -6.26
CA SER A 50 -9.97 8.29 -5.35
C SER A 50 -8.87 8.62 -4.33
N GLY A 51 -8.89 9.83 -3.78
CA GLY A 51 -7.87 10.29 -2.84
C GLY A 51 -7.72 9.40 -1.59
N ASN A 52 -8.82 8.85 -1.08
CA ASN A 52 -8.79 7.91 0.05
C ASN A 52 -8.08 6.59 -0.31
N VAL A 53 -8.29 6.07 -1.52
CA VAL A 53 -7.62 4.86 -1.99
C VAL A 53 -6.12 5.14 -2.19
N LEU A 54 -5.77 6.31 -2.74
CA LEU A 54 -4.39 6.73 -2.87
C LEU A 54 -3.67 6.82 -1.51
N GLU A 55 -4.34 7.37 -0.50
CA GLU A 55 -3.81 7.45 0.86
C GLU A 55 -3.56 6.04 1.45
N GLU A 56 -4.51 5.12 1.30
CA GLU A 56 -4.36 3.73 1.75
C GLU A 56 -3.18 3.03 1.06
N LEU A 57 -3.05 3.18 -0.27
CA LEU A 57 -1.92 2.66 -1.04
C LEU A 57 -0.60 3.23 -0.56
N GLY A 58 -0.56 4.54 -0.27
CA GLY A 58 0.62 5.21 0.28
C GLY A 58 1.03 4.63 1.64
N ARG A 59 0.08 4.46 2.57
CA ARG A 59 0.33 3.88 3.90
C ARG A 59 0.85 2.44 3.81
N VAL A 60 0.23 1.60 2.98
CA VAL A 60 0.69 0.22 2.75
C VAL A 60 2.10 0.22 2.16
N SER A 61 2.34 0.98 1.10
CA SER A 61 3.63 1.00 0.39
C SER A 61 4.77 1.48 1.28
N GLN A 62 4.56 2.56 2.03
CA GLN A 62 5.57 3.12 2.93
C GLN A 62 5.96 2.14 4.03
N ARG A 63 4.97 1.54 4.70
CA ARG A 63 5.26 0.56 5.75
C ARG A 63 5.90 -0.70 5.17
N TYR A 64 5.40 -1.20 4.04
CA TYR A 64 5.97 -2.37 3.39
C TYR A 64 7.45 -2.15 3.03
N MET A 65 7.79 -0.99 2.43
CA MET A 65 9.18 -0.65 2.12
C MET A 65 10.03 -0.55 3.39
N ARG A 66 9.52 0.07 4.45
CA ARG A 66 10.23 0.18 5.74
C ARG A 66 10.53 -1.20 6.33
N ASP A 67 9.53 -2.06 6.40
CA ASP A 67 9.61 -3.39 7.03
C ASP A 67 10.47 -4.36 6.22
N ARG A 68 10.56 -4.19 4.88
CA ARG A 68 11.21 -5.15 3.98
C ARG A 68 12.55 -4.70 3.40
N LEU A 69 12.77 -3.40 3.27
CA LEU A 69 14.00 -2.87 2.69
C LEU A 69 14.94 -2.28 3.76
N GLU A 70 14.53 -2.32 5.04
CA GLU A 70 15.24 -1.74 6.21
C GLU A 70 15.71 -0.28 5.99
N LYS A 71 15.13 0.40 5.01
CA LYS A 71 15.45 1.75 4.59
C LYS A 71 14.28 2.65 4.90
N ASN A 72 14.46 3.53 5.87
CA ASN A 72 13.68 4.75 5.95
C ASN A 72 14.11 5.63 4.77
N TYR A 73 13.29 5.66 3.70
CA TYR A 73 13.54 6.53 2.55
C TYR A 73 13.25 7.99 2.93
N ASN A 74 14.14 8.61 3.72
CA ASN A 74 14.05 10.01 4.12
C ASN A 74 14.03 10.97 2.92
N LYS A 75 14.52 10.53 1.74
CA LYS A 75 14.39 11.30 0.48
C LYS A 75 12.94 11.51 0.05
N LEU A 76 12.03 10.58 0.34
CA LEU A 76 10.60 10.77 0.04
C LEU A 76 10.00 11.85 0.94
N ASP A 77 10.47 11.95 2.19
CA ASP A 77 10.03 13.03 3.10
C ASP A 77 10.54 14.40 2.66
N PHE A 78 11.74 14.49 2.08
CA PHE A 78 12.24 15.72 1.46
C PHE A 78 11.38 16.20 0.27
N ILE A 79 10.89 15.28 -0.58
CA ILE A 79 10.01 15.67 -1.70
C ILE A 79 8.73 16.33 -1.17
N LYS A 80 8.18 15.83 -0.05
CA LYS A 80 7.00 16.46 0.58
C LYS A 80 7.29 17.88 1.07
N THR A 81 8.52 18.21 1.44
CA THR A 81 8.90 19.58 1.84
C THR A 81 9.08 20.54 0.67
N LEU A 82 9.19 20.03 -0.57
CA LEU A 82 9.34 20.83 -1.78
C LEU A 82 8.02 21.17 -2.47
N THR A 83 6.94 20.46 -2.14
CA THR A 83 5.60 20.77 -2.65
C THR A 83 4.88 21.65 -1.63
N VAL A 84 5.01 22.98 -1.81
CA VAL A 84 4.23 24.02 -1.12
C VAL A 84 2.83 24.08 -1.71
#